data_AF-A0A1F8S491-F1
#
_entry.id   AF-A0A1F8S491-F1
#
_cell.length_a   1.000
_cell.length_b   1.000
_cell.length_c   1.000
_cell.angle_alpha   90.00
_cell.angle_beta   90.00
_cell.angle_gamma   90.00
#
_symmetry.space_group_name_H-M   'P 1'
#
loop_
_entity.id
_entity.type
_entity.pdbx_description
1 polymer ?
#
loop_
_entity_poly.entity_id
_entity_poly.type
_entity_poly.pdbx_seq_one_letter_code
_entity_poly.pdbx_strand_id
1 'polypeptide(L)'
;MPEPGVGDPHEATPPSTAPVTAGATPDEEPPDLAAVPSFLRSRLGQGGAGPPLAPAPATLSRPGADPLPDVSSLPMLGIAPRRLILVGATILLAWLIVSFGRQVAEASASSARAEELRAANAALADEVAAMERELLVIQDQRYISQAARAYRLGNPGEIPFALEAGAPPLAADAPGSAAVGLGAETTTTGPLDRWLDVLFGPGG
;
A
#
# COMPACT_ATOMS: atom_id res chain seq x y z
N MET A 1 -11.20 69.26 -16.33
CA MET A 1 -12.07 68.71 -17.40
C MET A 1 -11.16 68.09 -18.45
N PRO A 2 -11.31 66.82 -18.88
CA PRO A 2 -12.50 65.96 -18.84
C PRO A 2 -12.36 64.66 -18.01
N GLU A 3 -13.48 63.92 -18.05
CA GLU A 3 -14.03 62.77 -17.31
C GLU A 3 -13.41 61.37 -17.60
N PRO A 4 -13.82 60.31 -16.86
CA PRO A 4 -13.13 59.04 -16.67
C PRO A 4 -13.54 57.94 -17.67
N GLY A 5 -12.57 57.11 -18.05
CA GLY A 5 -12.78 55.92 -18.87
C GLY A 5 -13.16 54.72 -18.01
N VAL A 6 -14.46 54.45 -17.99
CA VAL A 6 -15.15 53.23 -17.52
C VAL A 6 -14.42 51.96 -17.93
N GLY A 7 -14.10 51.13 -16.93
CA GLY A 7 -13.73 49.74 -17.11
C GLY A 7 -14.98 48.86 -17.12
N ASP A 8 -14.97 47.86 -17.99
CA ASP A 8 -15.88 46.71 -18.01
C ASP A 8 -15.28 45.65 -18.97
N PRO A 9 -15.64 44.36 -18.87
CA PRO A 9 -15.24 43.44 -17.82
C PRO A 9 -14.35 42.31 -18.38
N HIS A 10 -13.63 41.64 -17.49
CA HIS A 10 -12.84 40.44 -17.81
C HIS A 10 -13.70 39.37 -18.50
N GLU A 11 -13.44 39.16 -19.79
CA GLU A 11 -13.90 37.98 -20.53
C GLU A 11 -13.09 36.77 -20.03
N ALA A 12 -13.81 35.83 -19.41
CA ALA A 12 -13.25 34.60 -18.88
C ALA A 12 -12.96 33.61 -20.03
N THR A 13 -11.68 33.42 -20.35
CA THR A 13 -11.21 32.33 -21.22
C THR A 13 -10.90 31.09 -20.36
N PRO A 14 -11.39 29.88 -20.71
CA PRO A 14 -11.13 28.67 -19.93
C PRO A 14 -9.67 28.19 -20.07
N PRO A 15 -9.07 27.53 -19.06
CA PRO A 15 -7.74 26.98 -19.20
C PRO A 15 -7.75 25.77 -20.14
N SER A 16 -7.16 25.96 -21.31
CA SER A 16 -6.81 24.94 -22.28
C SER A 16 -5.75 24.00 -21.71
N THR A 17 -6.12 22.74 -21.54
CA THR A 17 -5.23 21.62 -21.20
C THR A 17 -4.31 21.32 -22.39
N ALA A 18 -3.00 21.56 -22.24
CA ALA A 18 -1.97 21.00 -23.11
C ALA A 18 -0.64 20.89 -22.34
N PRO A 19 0.18 19.86 -22.64
CA PRO A 19 1.27 19.40 -21.79
C PRO A 19 2.50 20.32 -21.86
N VAL A 20 3.02 20.68 -20.68
CA VAL A 20 4.30 21.37 -20.53
C VAL A 20 5.41 20.43 -21.03
N THR A 21 5.98 20.79 -22.18
CA THR A 21 7.24 20.24 -22.69
C THR A 21 8.36 20.84 -21.87
N ALA A 22 9.15 19.97 -21.24
CA ALA A 22 10.28 20.32 -20.39
C ALA A 22 11.32 21.18 -21.16
N GLY A 23 11.57 22.38 -20.64
CA GLY A 23 12.72 23.20 -20.99
C GLY A 23 13.98 22.64 -20.34
N ALA A 24 15.00 22.40 -21.14
CA ALA A 24 16.32 21.99 -20.71
C ALA A 24 17.03 23.10 -19.93
N THR A 25 17.51 22.78 -18.73
CA THR A 25 18.57 23.52 -18.01
C THR A 25 19.84 22.67 -17.99
N PRO A 26 21.02 23.23 -18.32
CA PRO A 26 22.27 22.49 -18.30
C PRO A 26 22.93 22.65 -16.93
N ASP A 27 22.65 21.73 -16.00
CA ASP A 27 23.51 21.41 -14.84
C ASP A 27 22.84 20.28 -14.02
N GLU A 28 22.46 19.19 -14.70
CA GLU A 28 21.82 18.04 -14.05
C GLU A 28 22.81 16.88 -13.98
N GLU A 29 23.19 16.59 -12.73
CA GLU A 29 23.83 15.37 -12.25
C GLU A 29 23.28 14.13 -13.00
N PRO A 30 24.12 13.19 -13.47
CA PRO A 30 23.65 12.08 -14.28
C PRO A 30 22.54 11.35 -13.52
N PRO A 31 21.39 11.07 -14.16
CA PRO A 31 20.24 10.48 -13.48
C PRO A 31 20.68 9.21 -12.78
N ASP A 32 20.38 9.10 -11.48
CA ASP A 32 20.75 7.95 -10.67
C ASP A 32 20.03 6.70 -11.19
N LEU A 33 20.71 6.00 -12.09
CA LEU A 33 20.27 4.76 -12.69
C LEU A 33 20.17 3.63 -11.64
N ALA A 34 20.63 3.83 -10.40
CA ALA A 34 20.51 2.85 -9.32
C ALA A 34 19.06 2.71 -8.81
N ALA A 35 18.20 3.71 -9.02
CA ALA A 35 16.79 3.65 -8.66
C ALA A 35 15.94 2.79 -9.63
N VAL A 36 16.50 2.41 -10.78
CA VAL A 36 15.80 1.58 -11.78
C VAL A 36 15.94 0.10 -11.42
N PRO A 37 14.84 -0.65 -11.26
CA PRO A 37 14.88 -2.08 -11.01
C PRO A 37 15.68 -2.85 -12.07
N SER A 38 16.56 -3.76 -11.62
CA SER A 38 17.52 -4.48 -12.47
C SER A 38 16.89 -5.26 -13.63
N PHE A 39 15.65 -5.69 -13.50
CA PHE A 39 14.94 -6.44 -14.54
C PHE A 39 14.59 -5.59 -15.78
N LEU A 40 14.48 -4.26 -15.64
CA LEU A 40 14.25 -3.36 -16.78
C LEU A 40 15.54 -3.11 -17.58
N ARG A 41 16.69 -3.14 -16.90
CA ARG A 41 18.02 -2.96 -17.53
C ARG A 41 18.38 -4.14 -18.45
N SER A 42 18.02 -5.36 -18.07
CA SER A 42 18.31 -6.55 -18.87
C SER A 42 17.46 -6.69 -20.15
N ARG A 43 16.29 -6.02 -20.23
CA ARG A 43 15.38 -6.18 -21.37
C ARG A 43 15.68 -5.24 -22.54
N LEU A 44 16.35 -4.13 -22.29
CA LEU A 44 16.73 -3.14 -23.31
C LEU A 44 18.08 -3.43 -23.98
N GLY A 45 18.91 -4.31 -23.40
CA GLY A 45 20.26 -4.63 -23.91
C GLY A 45 20.37 -5.91 -24.75
N GLN A 46 19.29 -6.68 -24.92
CA GLN A 46 19.35 -8.01 -25.57
C GLN A 46 18.35 -8.15 -26.72
N GLY A 47 18.26 -7.11 -27.55
CA GLY A 47 17.58 -7.16 -28.84
C GLY A 47 18.59 -7.43 -29.96
N GLY A 48 18.74 -8.68 -30.38
CA GLY A 48 19.34 -9.02 -31.67
C GLY A 48 20.69 -9.74 -31.63
N ALA A 49 20.66 -11.06 -31.61
CA ALA A 49 21.61 -11.90 -32.33
C ALA A 49 20.93 -13.25 -32.59
N GLY A 50 20.64 -13.53 -33.86
CA GLY A 50 19.91 -14.72 -34.30
C GLY A 50 20.64 -16.03 -33.95
N PRO A 51 19.96 -17.17 -34.08
CA PRO A 51 20.57 -18.47 -33.82
C PRO A 51 21.71 -18.72 -34.82
N PRO A 52 22.87 -19.24 -34.38
CA PRO A 52 23.94 -19.63 -35.29
C PRO A 52 23.48 -20.82 -36.16
N LEU A 53 23.70 -20.69 -37.46
CA LEU A 53 23.54 -21.73 -38.46
C LEU A 53 24.48 -22.90 -38.12
N ALA A 54 23.93 -24.00 -37.60
CA ALA A 54 24.68 -25.21 -37.36
C ALA A 54 24.85 -26.00 -38.67
N PRO A 55 26.05 -26.53 -38.98
CA PRO A 55 26.26 -27.40 -40.13
C PRO A 55 25.57 -28.76 -39.95
N ALA A 56 25.12 -29.32 -41.08
CA ALA A 56 24.44 -30.61 -41.14
C ALA A 56 25.23 -31.73 -40.46
N PRO A 57 24.62 -32.57 -39.60
CA PRO A 57 25.25 -33.80 -39.15
C PRO A 57 25.18 -34.87 -40.25
N ALA A 58 26.34 -35.48 -40.48
CA ALA A 58 26.53 -36.63 -41.35
C ALA A 58 25.60 -37.80 -40.96
N THR A 59 25.10 -38.47 -42.00
CA THR A 59 24.47 -39.80 -41.94
C THR A 59 25.37 -40.80 -41.22
N LEU A 60 24.99 -41.18 -40.01
CA LEU A 60 25.44 -42.41 -39.37
C LEU A 60 24.49 -43.54 -39.77
N SER A 61 24.95 -44.42 -40.67
CA SER A 61 24.36 -45.73 -40.89
C SER A 61 24.35 -46.51 -39.56
N ARG A 62 23.16 -46.75 -39.00
CA ARG A 62 23.00 -47.62 -37.83
C ARG A 62 22.79 -49.07 -38.30
N PRO A 63 23.61 -50.02 -37.85
CA PRO A 63 23.45 -51.43 -38.18
C PRO A 63 22.32 -52.05 -37.34
N GLY A 64 21.56 -52.96 -37.96
CA GLY A 64 20.68 -53.90 -37.28
C GLY A 64 19.46 -53.27 -36.62
N ALA A 65 18.34 -53.20 -37.37
CA ALA A 65 17.03 -53.14 -36.74
C ALA A 65 16.77 -54.50 -36.08
N ASP A 66 17.11 -54.64 -34.79
CA ASP A 66 16.50 -55.68 -33.98
C ASP A 66 14.99 -55.41 -33.97
N PRO A 67 14.14 -56.40 -34.31
CA PRO A 67 12.71 -56.23 -34.23
C PRO A 67 12.35 -55.89 -32.77
N LEU A 68 11.70 -54.74 -32.57
CA LEU A 68 11.15 -54.36 -31.28
C LEU A 68 10.37 -55.56 -30.72
N PRO A 69 10.54 -55.92 -29.43
CA PRO A 69 9.78 -56.99 -28.82
C PRO A 69 8.30 -56.75 -29.07
N ASP A 70 7.70 -57.67 -29.81
CA ASP A 70 6.33 -57.60 -30.29
C ASP A 70 5.38 -57.66 -29.08
N VAL A 71 4.86 -56.48 -28.74
CA VAL A 71 3.88 -56.23 -27.68
C VAL A 71 2.58 -57.02 -27.87
N SER A 72 2.39 -57.63 -29.06
CA SER A 72 1.28 -58.52 -29.39
C SER A 72 1.41 -59.94 -28.79
N SER A 73 2.59 -60.30 -28.27
CA SER A 73 2.86 -61.64 -27.72
C SER A 73 2.68 -61.76 -26.20
N LEU A 74 2.32 -60.66 -25.52
CA LEU A 74 1.93 -60.72 -24.12
C LEU A 74 0.50 -61.27 -24.02
N PRO A 75 0.27 -62.39 -23.30
CA PRO A 75 -1.07 -62.91 -23.04
C PRO A 75 -1.77 -62.04 -21.98
N MET A 76 -1.94 -60.75 -22.26
CA MET A 76 -2.83 -59.87 -21.50
C MET A 76 -4.18 -59.88 -22.20
N LEU A 77 -5.02 -60.83 -21.77
CA LEU A 77 -6.47 -60.74 -21.63
C LEU A 77 -7.11 -59.53 -22.34
N GLY A 78 -7.74 -59.77 -23.50
CA GLY A 78 -8.18 -58.78 -24.48
C GLY A 78 -8.72 -57.45 -23.94
N ILE A 79 -7.92 -56.40 -24.08
CA ILE A 79 -8.37 -55.01 -23.95
C ILE A 79 -8.67 -54.50 -25.36
N ALA A 80 -9.95 -54.44 -25.73
CA ALA A 80 -10.35 -53.84 -27.01
C ALA A 80 -9.78 -52.42 -27.13
N PRO A 81 -9.34 -51.95 -28.33
CA PRO A 81 -8.77 -50.61 -28.51
C PRO A 81 -9.70 -49.49 -28.00
N ARG A 82 -11.01 -49.74 -28.02
CA ARG A 82 -12.04 -48.86 -27.42
C ARG A 82 -11.88 -48.67 -25.91
N ARG A 83 -11.49 -49.70 -25.17
CA ARG A 83 -11.26 -49.62 -23.71
C ARG A 83 -10.02 -48.81 -23.40
N LEU A 84 -8.98 -48.90 -24.23
CA LEU A 84 -7.74 -48.14 -24.05
C LEU A 84 -7.95 -46.64 -24.28
N ILE A 85 -8.76 -46.27 -25.29
CA ILE A 85 -9.19 -44.88 -25.52
C ILE A 85 -9.99 -44.35 -24.33
N LEU A 86 -10.92 -45.13 -23.78
CA LEU A 86 -11.71 -44.73 -22.60
C LEU A 86 -10.81 -44.47 -21.39
N VAL A 87 -9.85 -45.36 -21.12
CA VAL A 87 -8.89 -45.17 -20.02
C VAL A 87 -8.05 -43.91 -20.25
N GLY A 88 -7.50 -43.72 -21.44
CA GLY A 88 -6.74 -42.51 -21.79
C GLY A 88 -7.57 -41.22 -21.63
N ALA A 89 -8.82 -41.22 -22.10
CA ALA A 89 -9.74 -40.10 -21.97
C ALA A 89 -10.05 -39.79 -20.51
N THR A 90 -10.27 -40.80 -19.66
CA THR A 90 -10.50 -40.59 -18.23
C THR A 90 -9.29 -40.01 -17.52
N ILE A 91 -8.08 -40.48 -17.85
CA ILE A 91 -6.84 -39.93 -17.29
C ILE A 91 -6.68 -38.47 -17.70
N LEU A 92 -6.91 -38.16 -18.97
CA LEU A 92 -6.80 -36.80 -19.49
C LEU A 92 -7.84 -35.86 -18.86
N LEU A 93 -9.07 -36.33 -18.68
CA LEU A 93 -10.12 -35.57 -18.00
C LEU A 93 -9.75 -35.30 -16.53
N ALA A 94 -9.26 -36.32 -15.82
CA ALA A 94 -8.79 -36.17 -14.44
C ALA A 94 -7.64 -35.16 -14.37
N TRP A 95 -6.67 -35.23 -15.29
CA TRP A 95 -5.57 -34.28 -15.37
C TRP A 95 -6.04 -32.84 -15.65
N LEU A 96 -7.04 -32.68 -16.51
CA LEU A 96 -7.63 -31.38 -16.82
C LEU A 96 -8.33 -30.78 -15.59
N ILE A 97 -9.10 -31.58 -14.85
CA ILE A 97 -9.76 -31.15 -13.60
C ILE A 97 -8.71 -30.69 -12.57
N VAL A 98 -7.63 -31.46 -12.39
CA VAL A 98 -6.56 -31.11 -11.45
C VAL A 98 -5.85 -29.81 -11.87
N SER A 99 -5.56 -29.63 -13.16
CA SER A 99 -4.88 -28.42 -13.65
C SER A 99 -5.75 -27.16 -13.55
N PHE A 100 -7.05 -27.25 -13.86
CA PHE A 100 -7.99 -26.15 -13.65
C PHE A 100 -8.15 -25.82 -12.17
N GLY A 101 -8.25 -26.82 -11.29
CA GLY A 101 -8.31 -26.59 -9.84
C GLY A 101 -7.09 -25.81 -9.33
N ARG A 102 -5.89 -26.17 -9.81
CA ARG A 102 -4.66 -25.45 -9.49
C ARG A 102 -4.66 -24.01 -10.03
N GLN A 103 -5.06 -23.80 -11.29
CA GLN A 103 -5.11 -22.47 -11.89
C GLN A 103 -6.11 -21.55 -11.18
N VAL A 104 -7.28 -22.06 -10.80
CA VAL A 104 -8.29 -21.30 -10.04
C VAL A 104 -7.76 -20.95 -8.66
N ALA A 105 -7.04 -21.86 -7.98
CA ALA A 105 -6.42 -21.58 -6.69
C ALA A 105 -5.33 -20.50 -6.78
N GLU A 106 -4.46 -20.57 -7.79
CA GLU A 106 -3.43 -19.55 -8.04
C GLU A 106 -4.05 -18.18 -8.39
N ALA A 107 -5.10 -18.15 -9.22
CA ALA A 107 -5.83 -16.93 -9.55
C ALA A 107 -6.56 -16.33 -8.34
N SER A 108 -7.14 -17.17 -7.49
CA SER A 108 -7.79 -16.75 -6.24
C SER A 108 -6.78 -16.19 -5.25
N ALA A 109 -5.63 -16.83 -5.10
CA ALA A 109 -4.53 -16.34 -4.25
C ALA A 109 -3.97 -15.00 -4.76
N SER A 110 -3.83 -14.83 -6.07
CA SER A 110 -3.42 -13.55 -6.67
C SER A 110 -4.44 -12.44 -6.41
N SER A 111 -5.73 -12.75 -6.53
CA SER A 111 -6.81 -11.79 -6.30
C SER A 111 -6.89 -11.40 -4.82
N ALA A 112 -6.77 -12.36 -3.91
CA ALA A 112 -6.75 -12.12 -2.47
C ALA A 112 -5.58 -11.22 -2.06
N ARG A 113 -4.37 -11.47 -2.58
CA ARG A 113 -3.20 -10.60 -2.34
C ARG A 113 -3.40 -9.19 -2.88
N ALA A 114 -3.98 -9.06 -4.08
CA ALA A 114 -4.27 -7.76 -4.65
C ALA A 114 -5.30 -6.99 -3.82
N GLU A 115 -6.25 -7.67 -3.18
CA GLU A 115 -7.23 -7.03 -2.30
C GLU A 115 -6.63 -6.65 -0.95
N GLU A 116 -5.79 -7.51 -0.38
CA GLU A 116 -5.02 -7.22 0.84
C GLU A 116 -4.12 -5.99 0.65
N LEU A 117 -3.41 -5.89 -0.47
CA LEU A 117 -2.58 -4.72 -0.79
C LEU A 117 -3.40 -3.45 -0.97
N ARG A 118 -4.61 -3.53 -1.55
CA ARG A 118 -5.52 -2.37 -1.66
C ARG A 118 -6.00 -1.92 -0.29
N ALA A 119 -6.40 -2.86 0.56
CA ALA A 119 -6.84 -2.57 1.92
C ALA A 119 -5.72 -1.94 2.76
N ALA A 120 -4.50 -2.47 2.67
CA ALA A 120 -3.33 -1.91 3.34
C ALA A 120 -3.00 -0.48 2.86
N ASN A 121 -3.03 -0.25 1.54
CA ASN A 121 -2.81 1.09 1.00
C ASN A 121 -3.90 2.08 1.42
N ALA A 122 -5.16 1.66 1.49
CA ALA A 122 -6.25 2.50 1.99
C ALA A 122 -6.02 2.90 3.45
N ALA A 123 -5.63 1.95 4.31
CA ALA A 123 -5.32 2.24 5.71
C ALA A 123 -4.14 3.22 5.86
N LEU A 124 -3.07 3.05 5.06
CA LEU A 124 -1.93 3.98 5.04
C LEU A 124 -2.35 5.39 4.57
N ALA A 125 -3.22 5.49 3.58
CA ALA A 125 -3.73 6.78 3.10
C ALA A 125 -4.55 7.49 4.19
N ASP A 126 -5.37 6.76 4.94
CA ASP A 126 -6.14 7.31 6.06
C ASP A 126 -5.24 7.82 7.19
N GLU A 127 -4.16 7.10 7.49
CA GLU A 127 -3.15 7.50 8.49
C GLU A 127 -2.41 8.78 8.07
N VAL A 128 -1.97 8.84 6.81
CA VAL A 128 -1.35 10.06 6.25
C VAL A 128 -2.31 11.24 6.33
N ALA A 129 -3.57 11.07 5.94
CA ALA A 129 -4.57 12.13 6.03
C ALA A 129 -4.88 12.55 7.47
N ALA A 130 -4.75 11.66 8.46
CA ALA A 130 -4.83 12.02 9.87
C ALA A 130 -3.62 12.85 10.31
N MET A 131 -2.41 12.41 10.00
CA MET A 131 -1.17 13.13 10.34
C MET A 131 -1.10 14.51 9.68
N GLU A 132 -1.53 14.64 8.43
CA GLU A 132 -1.59 15.94 7.74
C GLU A 132 -2.53 16.92 8.46
N ARG A 133 -3.68 16.44 8.94
CA ARG A 133 -4.61 17.27 9.74
C ARG A 133 -3.97 17.71 11.05
N GLU A 134 -3.26 16.83 11.73
CA GLU A 134 -2.54 17.18 12.97
C GLU A 134 -1.43 18.21 12.71
N LEU A 135 -0.67 18.05 11.62
CA LEU A 135 0.32 19.02 11.21
C LEU A 135 -0.28 20.39 10.93
N LEU A 136 -1.43 20.45 10.27
CA LEU A 136 -2.13 21.72 10.05
C LEU A 136 -2.51 22.40 11.37
N VAL A 137 -2.93 21.64 12.38
CA VAL A 137 -3.24 22.19 13.71
C VAL A 137 -1.98 22.67 14.42
N ILE A 138 -0.89 21.92 14.38
CA ILE A 138 0.37 22.27 15.04
C ILE A 138 1.03 23.49 14.36
N GLN A 139 0.93 23.59 13.03
CA GLN A 139 1.44 24.72 12.25
C GLN A 139 0.56 25.97 12.37
N ASP A 140 -0.66 25.87 12.92
CA ASP A 140 -1.49 27.04 13.15
C ASP A 140 -0.74 28.03 14.06
N GLN A 141 -0.58 29.25 13.58
CA GLN A 141 0.05 30.36 14.29
C GLN A 141 -0.57 30.58 15.68
N ARG A 142 -1.87 30.28 15.85
CA ARG A 142 -2.53 30.35 17.16
C ARG A 142 -1.94 29.33 18.12
N TYR A 143 -1.77 28.09 17.70
CA TYR A 143 -1.17 27.02 18.49
C TYR A 143 0.28 27.36 18.84
N ILE A 144 1.08 27.79 17.85
CA ILE A 144 2.47 28.22 18.06
C ILE A 144 2.54 29.36 19.09
N SER A 145 1.68 30.37 18.98
CA SER A 145 1.65 31.48 19.93
C SER A 145 1.30 31.01 21.35
N GLN A 146 0.40 30.04 21.51
CA GLN A 146 0.06 29.48 22.82
C GLN A 146 1.21 28.66 23.40
N ALA A 147 1.86 27.82 22.61
CA ALA A 147 3.04 27.07 23.03
C ALA A 147 4.20 28.01 23.40
N ALA A 148 4.42 29.06 22.63
CA ALA A 148 5.49 30.03 22.88
C ALA A 148 5.29 30.80 24.21
N ARG A 149 4.03 31.06 24.62
CA ARG A 149 3.72 31.66 25.94
C ARG A 149 4.22 30.81 27.11
N ALA A 150 4.19 29.48 27.00
CA ALA A 150 4.73 28.60 28.04
C ALA A 150 6.24 28.81 28.27
N TYR A 151 6.95 29.25 27.23
CA TYR A 151 8.38 29.58 27.27
C TYR A 151 8.66 31.08 27.46
N ARG A 152 7.62 31.90 27.75
CA ARG A 152 7.70 33.37 27.84
C ARG A 152 8.09 34.07 26.52
N LEU A 153 7.92 33.41 25.37
CA LEU A 153 8.06 33.99 24.04
C LEU A 153 6.68 34.41 23.49
N GLY A 154 5.97 35.27 24.24
CA GLY A 154 4.68 35.82 23.82
C GLY A 154 4.79 36.91 22.74
N ASN A 155 3.67 37.52 22.38
CA ASN A 155 3.66 38.66 21.48
C ASN A 155 4.40 39.87 22.09
N PRO A 156 4.97 40.78 21.27
CA PRO A 156 5.56 42.01 21.76
C PRO A 156 4.57 42.81 22.62
N GLY A 157 4.92 43.07 23.88
CA GLY A 157 4.07 43.78 24.84
C GLY A 157 3.02 42.93 25.57
N GLU A 158 3.02 41.61 25.37
CA GLU A 158 2.16 40.69 26.12
C GLU A 158 2.63 40.53 27.57
N ILE A 159 1.71 40.74 28.53
CA ILE A 159 1.98 40.53 29.95
C ILE A 159 1.61 39.07 30.29
N PRO A 160 2.56 38.23 30.71
CA PRO A 160 2.25 36.85 31.06
C PRO A 160 1.29 36.81 32.25
N PHE A 161 0.21 36.02 32.13
CA PHE A 161 -0.63 35.67 33.27
C PHE A 161 0.18 34.78 34.21
N ALA A 162 0.67 35.37 35.29
CA ALA A 162 1.31 34.65 36.39
C ALA A 162 0.46 34.85 37.65
N LEU A 163 0.19 33.76 38.36
CA LEU A 163 -0.35 33.85 39.71
C LEU A 163 0.70 34.48 40.61
N GLU A 164 0.29 35.41 41.46
CA GLU A 164 1.17 36.02 42.45
C GLU A 164 1.71 34.93 43.40
N ALA A 165 2.95 35.10 43.88
CA ALA A 165 3.54 34.19 44.84
C ALA A 165 2.75 34.26 46.17
N GLY A 166 1.81 33.33 46.35
CA GLY A 166 0.88 33.31 47.48
C GLY A 166 -0.60 33.43 47.10
N ALA A 167 -0.94 33.43 45.80
CA ALA A 167 -2.32 33.34 45.36
C ALA A 167 -3.03 32.12 45.99
N PRO A 168 -4.26 32.26 46.48
CA PRO A 168 -5.04 31.14 47.00
C PRO A 168 -5.13 30.00 45.97
N PRO A 169 -5.06 28.74 46.40
CA PRO A 169 -5.22 27.61 45.48
C PRO A 169 -6.59 27.69 44.80
N LEU A 170 -6.64 27.35 43.50
CA LEU A 170 -7.91 27.25 42.78
C LEU A 170 -8.81 26.21 43.47
N ALA A 171 -10.11 26.49 43.50
CA ALA A 171 -11.10 25.51 43.97
C ALA A 171 -10.99 24.20 43.15
N ALA A 172 -11.25 23.07 43.77
CA ALA A 172 -11.06 21.76 43.15
C ALA A 172 -11.91 21.57 41.88
N ASP A 173 -13.07 22.22 41.82
CA ASP A 173 -14.02 22.19 40.72
C ASP A 173 -13.81 23.30 39.68
N ALA A 174 -12.84 24.21 39.90
CA ALA A 174 -12.57 25.29 38.96
C ALA A 174 -11.88 24.77 37.68
N PRO A 175 -12.24 25.29 36.48
CA PRO A 175 -11.53 25.00 35.25
C PRO A 175 -10.04 25.37 35.38
N GLY A 176 -9.15 24.44 35.03
CA GLY A 176 -7.70 24.64 35.17
C GLY A 176 -7.15 24.39 36.58
N SER A 177 -7.96 23.89 37.51
CA SER A 177 -7.45 23.37 38.79
C SER A 177 -6.56 22.14 38.56
N ALA A 178 -5.59 21.92 39.44
CA ALA A 178 -4.76 20.71 39.41
C ALA A 178 -5.59 19.42 39.61
N ALA A 179 -6.78 19.53 40.19
CA ALA A 179 -7.70 18.40 40.41
C ALA A 179 -8.49 17.98 39.15
N VAL A 180 -8.59 18.86 38.14
CA VAL A 180 -9.30 18.60 36.86
C VAL A 180 -8.32 18.48 35.68
N GLY A 181 -7.02 18.73 35.91
CA GLY A 181 -5.98 18.65 34.88
C GLY A 181 -5.72 17.24 34.34
N LEU A 182 -5.21 17.15 33.11
CA LEU A 182 -4.67 15.93 32.52
C LEU A 182 -3.52 15.41 33.41
N GLY A 183 -3.75 14.31 34.14
CA GLY A 183 -2.82 13.77 35.13
C GLY A 183 -3.27 13.90 36.59
N ALA A 184 -4.43 14.51 36.87
CA ALA A 184 -5.08 14.39 38.17
C ALA A 184 -5.37 12.92 38.44
N GLU A 185 -4.97 12.42 39.62
CA GLU A 185 -5.30 11.07 40.07
C GLU A 185 -6.81 11.00 40.35
N THR A 186 -7.62 10.85 39.32
CA THR A 186 -8.97 10.36 39.49
C THR A 186 -8.83 8.91 39.92
N THR A 187 -9.21 8.61 41.18
CA THR A 187 -9.47 7.24 41.62
C THR A 187 -10.60 6.70 40.75
N THR A 188 -10.23 6.23 39.58
CA THR A 188 -11.15 5.74 38.58
C THR A 188 -11.35 4.30 38.97
N THR A 189 -12.44 4.01 39.68
CA THR A 189 -12.90 2.65 39.94
C THR A 189 -12.77 1.87 38.63
N GLY A 190 -11.92 0.84 38.63
CA GLY A 190 -11.54 0.15 37.41
C GLY A 190 -12.78 -0.42 36.73
N PRO A 191 -12.76 -0.64 35.40
CA PRO A 191 -13.87 -1.29 34.71
C PRO A 191 -14.26 -2.62 35.39
N LEU A 192 -13.27 -3.38 35.89
CA LEU A 192 -13.49 -4.62 36.63
C LEU A 192 -14.23 -4.41 37.96
N ASP A 193 -13.84 -3.41 38.77
CA ASP A 193 -14.51 -3.12 40.04
C ASP A 193 -15.98 -2.76 39.82
N ARG A 194 -16.29 -2.03 38.74
CA ARG A 194 -17.69 -1.76 38.35
C ARG A 194 -18.44 -3.04 37.97
N TRP A 195 -17.79 -3.96 37.26
CA TRP A 195 -18.40 -5.25 36.93
C TRP A 195 -18.60 -6.12 38.18
N LEU A 196 -17.67 -6.10 39.13
CA LEU A 196 -17.79 -6.81 40.38
C LEU A 196 -18.92 -6.25 41.25
N ASP A 197 -19.05 -4.93 41.37
CA ASP A 197 -20.17 -4.30 42.07
C ASP A 197 -21.53 -4.67 41.44
N VAL A 198 -21.61 -4.80 40.11
CA VAL A 198 -22.83 -5.22 39.42
C VAL A 198 -23.16 -6.69 39.68
N LEU A 199 -22.14 -7.55 39.75
CA LEU A 199 -22.32 -9.00 39.89
C LEU A 199 -22.49 -9.42 41.36
N PHE A 200 -21.87 -8.72 42.29
CA PHE A 200 -21.75 -9.12 43.70
C PHE A 200 -22.27 -8.08 44.70
N GLY A 201 -22.61 -6.86 44.25
CA GLY A 201 -23.03 -5.75 45.10
C GLY A 201 -21.85 -4.89 45.59
N PRO A 202 -22.12 -3.65 46.05
CA PRO A 202 -21.07 -2.71 46.46
C PRO A 202 -20.33 -3.19 47.70
N GLY A 203 -19.03 -3.47 47.56
CA GLY A 203 -18.17 -4.02 48.61
C GLY A 203 -18.52 -5.47 48.91
N GLY A 204 -17.87 -6.40 48.19
CA GLY A 204 -18.14 -7.84 48.29
C GLY A 204 -18.23 -8.41 49.70
#